data_AF-A0A5C8U734-F1
#
_entry.id   AF-A0A5C8U734-F1
#
_cell.length_a   1.000
_cell.length_b   1.000
_cell.length_c   1.000
_cell.angle_alpha   90.00
_cell.angle_beta   90.00
_cell.angle_gamma   90.00
#
_symmetry.space_group_name_H-M   'P 1'
#
loop_
_entity.id
_entity.type
_entity.pdbx_description
1 polymer ?
#
loop_
_entity_poly.entity_id
_entity_poly.type
_entity_poly.pdbx_seq_one_letter_code
_entity_poly.pdbx_strand_id
1 'polypeptide(L)' 'MTEPPDDNLDHYALGFYAPGKGISREACPYAEGIEAHDLWLAGYDAAVRGEAPDDRDDHRT' A
#
# COMPACT_ATOMS: atom_id res chain seq x y z
N MET A 1 -0.46 6.47 30.09
CA MET A 1 0.02 5.26 29.39
C MET A 1 0.63 5.76 28.11
N THR A 2 1.93 5.54 27.90
CA THR A 2 2.60 5.88 26.64
C THR A 2 2.18 4.80 25.66
N GLU A 3 1.25 5.12 24.77
CA GLU A 3 0.99 4.31 23.58
C GLU A 3 2.36 4.12 22.90
N PRO A 4 2.83 2.88 22.69
CA PRO A 4 3.99 2.70 21.82
C PRO A 4 3.63 3.37 20.50
N PRO A 5 4.52 4.17 19.88
CA PRO A 5 4.23 4.70 18.56
C PRO A 5 3.85 3.50 17.70
N ASP A 6 2.73 3.62 16.99
CA ASP A 6 2.24 2.62 16.07
C ASP A 6 3.28 2.49 14.94
N ASP A 7 4.33 1.73 15.24
CA ASP A 7 5.45 1.38 14.36
C ASP A 7 5.04 0.26 13.39
N ASN A 8 3.73 -0.02 13.30
CA ASN A 8 3.15 -0.72 12.15
C ASN A 8 3.05 0.29 11.01
N LEU A 9 4.20 0.63 10.44
CA LEU A 9 4.25 1.24 9.13
C LEU A 9 3.54 0.29 8.17
N ASP A 10 2.28 0.58 7.83
CA ASP A 10 1.45 -0.25 6.95
C ASP A 10 2.18 -0.46 5.61
N HIS A 11 2.81 -1.63 5.47
CA HIS A 11 3.55 -1.99 4.25
C HIS A 11 2.63 -1.93 3.03
N TYR A 12 1.34 -2.22 3.23
CA TYR A 12 0.28 -2.00 2.25
C TYR A 12 0.17 -0.53 1.82
N ALA A 13 0.05 0.40 2.75
CA ALA A 13 -0.05 1.83 2.44
C ALA A 13 1.21 2.33 1.72
N LEU A 14 2.39 1.86 2.14
CA LEU A 14 3.65 2.16 1.44
C LEU A 14 3.63 1.71 -0.02
N GLY A 15 3.11 0.51 -0.28
CA GLY A 15 2.92 -0.03 -1.63
C GLY A 15 1.93 0.79 -2.43
N PHE A 16 0.82 1.19 -1.81
CA PHE A 16 -0.22 1.99 -2.44
C PHE A 16 0.28 3.36 -2.93
N TYR A 17 1.14 4.03 -2.16
CA TYR A 17 1.68 5.33 -2.57
C TYR A 17 2.91 5.23 -3.48
N ALA A 18 3.52 4.06 -3.65
CA ALA A 18 4.70 3.86 -4.49
C ALA A 18 4.49 4.24 -5.97
N PRO A 19 3.42 3.82 -6.69
CA PRO A 19 3.23 4.20 -8.09
C PRO A 19 3.01 5.71 -8.24
N GLY A 20 2.35 6.38 -7.28
CA GLY A 20 2.21 7.84 -7.26
C GLY A 20 3.53 8.59 -7.09
N LYS A 21 4.55 7.93 -6.54
CA LYS A 21 5.93 8.44 -6.42
C LYS A 21 6.84 8.02 -7.58
N GLY A 22 6.32 7.28 -8.57
CA GLY A 22 7.10 6.75 -9.69
C GLY A 22 8.04 5.59 -9.30
N ILE A 23 7.79 4.93 -8.17
CA ILE A 23 8.53 3.74 -7.75
C ILE A 23 7.92 2.54 -8.47
N SER A 24 8.75 1.71 -9.11
CA SER A 24 8.29 0.47 -9.76
C SER A 24 8.04 -0.64 -8.75
N ARG A 25 7.16 -1.58 -9.07
CA ARG A 25 6.90 -2.79 -8.28
C ARG A 25 8.17 -3.56 -7.88
N GLU A 26 9.15 -3.62 -8.78
CA GLU A 26 10.43 -4.31 -8.60
C GLU A 26 11.41 -3.55 -7.69
N ALA A 27 11.14 -2.28 -7.42
CA ALA A 27 11.90 -1.47 -6.46
C ALA A 27 11.38 -1.62 -5.02
N CYS A 28 10.58 -2.67 -4.76
CA CYS A 28 10.13 -3.03 -3.42
C CYS A 28 11.33 -3.20 -2.48
N PRO A 29 11.41 -2.48 -1.35
CA PRO A 29 12.55 -2.56 -0.42
C PRO A 29 12.55 -3.84 0.43
N TYR A 30 11.50 -4.65 0.34
CA TYR A 30 11.30 -5.86 1.13
C TYR A 30 11.74 -7.10 0.35
N ALA A 31 12.42 -8.03 1.04
CA ALA A 31 12.83 -9.30 0.46
C ALA A 31 11.62 -10.20 0.13
N GLU A 32 11.67 -10.92 -0.99
CA GLU A 32 10.63 -11.87 -1.37
C GLU A 32 10.44 -12.96 -0.29
N GLY A 33 9.19 -13.32 -0.01
CA GLY A 33 8.84 -14.37 0.96
C GLY A 33 8.62 -13.88 2.40
N ILE A 34 8.64 -12.57 2.65
CA ILE A 34 8.21 -11.98 3.94
C ILE A 34 6.86 -11.28 3.80
N GLU A 35 6.08 -11.24 4.87
CA GLU A 35 4.73 -10.63 4.88
C GLU A 35 4.75 -9.17 4.42
N ALA A 36 5.78 -8.40 4.77
CA ALA A 36 5.94 -7.01 4.33
C ALA A 36 6.05 -6.86 2.81
N HIS A 37 6.70 -7.81 2.12
CA HIS A 37 6.80 -7.82 0.67
C HIS A 37 5.43 -8.06 0.03
N ASP A 38 4.69 -9.05 0.53
CA ASP A 38 3.36 -9.40 0.02
C ASP A 38 2.37 -8.25 0.23
N LEU A 39 2.37 -7.64 1.42
CA LEU A 39 1.55 -6.48 1.76
C LEU A 39 1.85 -5.27 0.86
N TRP A 40 3.14 -4.95 0.66
CA TRP A 40 3.55 -3.85 -0.21
C TRP A 40 3.14 -4.09 -1.67
N LEU A 41 3.31 -5.32 -2.16
CA LEU A 41 2.86 -5.68 -3.51
C LEU A 41 1.35 -5.56 -3.66
N ALA A 42 0.57 -6.01 -2.67
CA ALA A 42 -0.88 -5.90 -2.67
C ALA A 42 -1.35 -4.44 -2.70
N GLY A 43 -0.70 -3.56 -1.94
CA GLY A 43 -0.98 -2.12 -1.94
C GLY A 43 -0.65 -1.47 -3.28
N TYR A 44 0.52 -1.80 -3.85
CA TYR A 44 0.94 -1.33 -5.16
C TYR A 44 -0.07 -1.71 -6.24
N ASP A 45 -0.51 -2.96 -6.24
CA ASP A 45 -1.46 -3.47 -7.22
C ASP A 45 -2.82 -2.76 -7.11
N ALA A 46 -3.30 -2.52 -5.88
CA ALA A 46 -4.53 -1.75 -5.64
C ALA A 46 -4.43 -0.30 -6.17
N ALA A 47 -3.31 0.38 -5.94
CA ALA A 47 -3.07 1.72 -6.46
C ALA A 47 -2.97 1.76 -7.99
N VAL A 48 -2.30 0.77 -8.60
CA VAL A 48 -2.20 0.67 -10.07
C VAL A 48 -3.55 0.38 -10.72
N ARG A 49 -4.40 -0.42 -10.06
CA ARG A 49 -5.78 -0.67 -10.50
C ARG A 49 -6.67 0.57 -10.37
N GLY A 50 -6.22 1.61 -9.67
CA GLY A 50 -7.03 2.78 -9.35
C GLY A 50 -8.14 2.46 -8.36
N GLU A 51 -7.99 1.41 -7.56
CA GLU A 51 -8.88 1.12 -6.44
C GLU A 51 -8.56 2.17 -5.36
N ALA A 52 -9.30 3.27 -5.35
CA ALA A 52 -9.32 4.13 -4.17
C ALA A 52 -9.64 3.25 -2.94
N PRO A 53 -9.02 3.48 -1.77
CA PRO A 53 -9.38 2.78 -0.55
C PRO A 53 -10.82 3.15 -0.20
N ASP A 54 -11.75 2.38 -0.75
CA ASP A 54 -13.20 2.51 -0.64
C ASP A 54 -13.72 3.97 -0.71
N ASP A 55 -13.75 4.54 -1.92
CA ASP A 55 -14.77 5.55 -2.27
C ASP A 55 -15.65 4.92 -3.35
N ARG A 56 -16.36 3.85 -2.96
CA ARG A 56 -17.44 3.26 -3.75
C ARG A 56 -18.78 3.78 -3.25
N ASP A 57 -18.95 5.10 -3.14
CA ASP A 57 -20.29 5.70 -3.08
C ASP A 57 -20.29 7.19 -3.50
N ASP A 58 -19.96 7.51 -4.74
CA ASP A 58 -20.59 8.66 -5.43
C ASP A 58 -20.34 8.63 -6.95
N HIS A 59 -21.03 7.76 -7.69
CA HIS A 59 -21.59 8.20 -8.98
C HIS A 59 -22.70 7.27 -9.48
N ARG A 60 -23.87 7.37 -8.83
CA ARG A 60 -25.13 7.05 -9.49
C ARG A 60 -26.03 8.29 -9.43
N THR A 61 -25.91 9.17 -10.41
CA THR A 61 -27.08 9.83 -11.03
C THR A 61 -26.74 10.44 -12.37
#